data_AF-M8AFZ4-F1
#
_entry.id   AF-M8AFZ4-F1
#
_cell.length_a   1.000
_cell.length_b   1.000
_cell.length_c   1.000
_cell.angle_alpha   90.00
_cell.angle_beta   90.00
_cell.angle_gamma   90.00
#
_symmetry.space_group_name_H-M   'P 1'
#
loop_
_entity.id
_entity.type
_entity.pdbx_description
1 polymer ?
#
loop_
_entity_poly.entity_id
_entity_poly.type
_entity_poly.pdbx_seq_one_letter_code
_entity_poly.pdbx_strand_id
1 'polypeptide(L)' 'MEVSKIKMPGLCLLLLMPLLLLPGSEAGDYCKWFSKTYTTFHCADNPCAEHCRNEGFPRGWCEFVALEPLALVCFCRKPC' A
#
# COMPACT_ATOMS: atom_id res chain seq x y z
N MET A 1 -56.74 5.16 12.37
CA MET A 1 -55.62 5.57 13.25
C MET A 1 -54.38 5.00 12.58
N GLU A 2 -53.82 5.73 11.61
CA GLU A 2 -52.80 5.18 10.71
C GLU A 2 -51.42 5.60 11.20
N VAL A 3 -50.64 4.61 11.60
CA VAL A 3 -49.29 4.76 12.14
C VAL A 3 -48.37 5.35 11.08
N SER A 4 -47.81 6.53 11.36
CA SER A 4 -46.86 7.21 10.48
C SER A 4 -45.64 6.32 10.23
N LYS A 5 -45.44 5.94 8.96
CA LYS A 5 -44.27 5.24 8.45
C LYS A 5 -43.07 6.20 8.46
N ILE A 6 -42.27 6.17 9.52
CA ILE A 6 -41.05 6.97 9.62
C ILE A 6 -40.01 6.38 8.66
N LYS A 7 -39.75 7.10 7.57
CA LYS A 7 -38.69 6.79 6.61
C LYS A 7 -37.38 7.27 7.23
N MET A 8 -36.54 6.36 7.74
CA MET A 8 -35.23 6.66 8.35
C MET A 8 -34.06 6.35 7.40
N PRO A 9 -33.82 7.13 6.33
CA PRO A 9 -32.62 6.97 5.50
C PRO A 9 -31.35 7.49 6.19
N GLY A 10 -31.49 8.23 7.31
CA GLY A 10 -30.37 8.88 7.99
C GLY A 10 -29.54 7.97 8.90
N LEU A 11 -30.05 6.80 9.31
CA LEU A 11 -29.33 5.94 10.26
C LEU A 11 -28.08 5.28 9.63
N CYS A 12 -28.14 4.93 8.33
CA CYS A 12 -26.99 4.33 7.63
C CYS A 12 -25.81 5.30 7.46
N LEU A 13 -26.07 6.59 7.29
CA LEU A 13 -25.01 7.60 7.14
C LEU A 13 -24.22 7.81 8.43
N LEU A 14 -24.88 7.69 9.59
CA LEU A 14 -24.24 7.86 10.90
C LEU A 14 -23.28 6.71 11.24
N LEU A 15 -23.54 5.51 10.73
CA LEU A 15 -22.70 4.32 10.96
C LEU A 15 -21.39 4.31 10.15
N LEU A 16 -21.27 5.14 9.11
CA LEU A 16 -20.06 5.20 8.26
C LEU A 16 -18.99 6.17 8.80
N MET A 17 -19.38 7.15 9.62
CA MET A 17 -18.44 8.13 10.17
C MET A 17 -17.34 7.53 11.07
N PRO A 18 -17.60 6.50 11.91
CA PRO A 18 -16.56 5.89 12.74
C PRO A 18 -15.47 5.16 11.94
N LEU A 19 -15.80 4.65 10.73
CA LEU A 19 -14.85 3.95 9.86
C LEU A 19 -13.84 4.90 9.20
N LEU A 20 -14.23 6.15 8.96
CA LEU A 20 -13.36 7.21 8.41
C LEU A 20 -12.36 7.76 9.44
N LEU A 21 -12.60 7.51 10.72
CA LEU A 21 -11.80 8.01 11.84
C LEU A 21 -10.80 6.96 12.36
N LEU A 22 -10.67 5.80 11.70
CA LEU A 22 -9.54 4.94 11.99
C LEU A 22 -8.27 5.72 11.68
N PRO A 23 -7.37 5.93 12.66
CA PRO A 23 -6.08 6.52 12.36
C PRO A 23 -5.46 5.66 11.27
N GLY A 24 -5.19 6.29 10.13
CA GLY A 24 -4.49 5.65 9.02
C GLY A 24 -3.27 4.98 9.63
N SER A 25 -3.19 3.67 9.45
CA SER A 25 -2.10 2.82 9.95
C SER A 25 -0.80 3.62 9.90
N GLU A 26 -0.10 3.72 11.03
CA GLU A 26 1.26 4.27 11.11
C GLU A 26 2.23 3.37 10.32
N ALA A 27 2.02 3.28 9.01
CA ALA A 27 3.07 2.91 8.09
C ALA A 27 3.99 4.11 8.12
N GLY A 28 4.89 4.15 9.12
CA GLY A 28 5.88 5.22 9.25
C GLY A 28 6.49 5.50 7.88
N ASP A 29 6.65 6.77 7.53
CA ASP A 29 6.97 7.15 6.16
C ASP A 29 8.20 6.39 5.66
N TYR A 30 7.98 5.44 4.75
CA TYR A 30 9.07 4.71 4.08
C TYR A 30 9.36 5.39 2.76
N CYS A 31 10.57 5.91 2.64
CA CYS A 31 11.08 6.38 1.38
C CYS A 31 11.48 5.16 0.53
N LYS A 32 11.31 5.26 -0.79
CA LYS A 32 11.62 4.17 -1.73
C LYS A 32 12.60 4.63 -2.82
N TRP A 33 13.50 3.72 -3.21
CA TRP A 33 14.50 3.92 -4.25
C TRP A 33 14.55 2.67 -5.12
N PHE A 34 14.85 2.82 -6.41
CA PHE A 34 15.14 1.66 -7.26
C PHE A 34 16.38 0.93 -6.74
N SER A 35 16.30 -0.40 -6.70
CA SER A 35 17.49 -1.23 -6.48
C SER A 35 18.51 -0.97 -7.59
N LYS A 36 19.77 -0.78 -7.19
CA LYS A 36 20.90 -0.61 -8.11
C LYS A 36 21.42 -1.94 -8.63
N THR A 37 21.28 -3.00 -7.84
CA THR A 37 21.87 -4.32 -8.12
C THR A 37 20.85 -5.33 -8.67
N TYR A 38 19.56 -5.05 -8.55
CA TYR A 38 18.47 -5.89 -9.06
C TYR A 38 17.55 -5.10 -10.01
N THR A 39 17.91 -5.11 -11.29
CA THR A 39 17.34 -4.25 -12.34
C THR A 39 16.41 -4.97 -13.32
N THR A 40 15.98 -6.20 -13.00
CA THR A 40 15.04 -6.97 -13.82
C THR A 40 13.62 -6.37 -13.76
N PHE A 41 12.90 -6.47 -14.89
CA PHE A 41 11.47 -6.13 -14.99
C PHE A 41 10.52 -7.28 -14.58
N HIS A 42 11.08 -8.48 -14.31
CA HIS A 42 10.36 -9.62 -13.74
C HIS A 42 10.85 -9.85 -12.30
N CYS A 43 10.61 -8.85 -11.46
CA CYS A 43 11.06 -8.85 -10.07
C CYS A 43 10.37 -9.94 -9.24
N ALA A 44 11.11 -10.57 -8.32
CA ALA A 44 10.59 -11.41 -7.24
C ALA A 44 10.99 -10.87 -5.86
N ASP A 45 10.08 -10.92 -4.88
CA ASP A 45 10.23 -10.21 -3.60
C ASP A 45 11.43 -10.68 -2.78
N ASN A 46 11.64 -11.99 -2.66
CA ASN A 46 12.75 -12.55 -1.87
C ASN A 46 14.12 -12.13 -2.42
N PRO A 47 14.43 -12.30 -3.72
CA PRO A 47 15.64 -11.74 -4.32
C PRO A 47 15.76 -10.23 -4.15
N CYS A 48 14.67 -9.48 -4.38
CA CYS A 48 14.66 -8.03 -4.22
C CYS A 48 15.08 -7.61 -2.79
N ALA A 49 14.51 -8.24 -1.76
CA ALA A 49 14.85 -7.97 -0.37
C ALA A 49 16.32 -8.27 -0.06
N GLU A 50 16.88 -9.35 -0.61
CA GLU A 50 18.29 -9.71 -0.45
C GLU A 50 19.22 -8.64 -1.06
N HIS A 51 18.94 -8.25 -2.31
CA HIS A 51 19.68 -7.19 -3.00
C HIS A 51 19.59 -5.86 -2.25
N CYS A 52 18.40 -5.45 -1.81
CA CYS A 52 18.22 -4.23 -1.04
C CYS A 52 18.99 -4.24 0.29
N ARG A 53 19.05 -5.40 0.98
CA ARG A 53 19.86 -5.55 2.19
C ARG A 53 21.36 -5.37 1.90
N ASN A 54 21.83 -5.93 0.79
CA ASN A 54 23.22 -5.74 0.33
C ASN A 54 23.52 -4.29 -0.07
N GLU A 55 22.50 -3.54 -0.50
CA GLU A 55 22.58 -2.09 -0.81
C GLU A 55 22.46 -1.20 0.44
N GLY A 56 22.27 -1.78 1.63
CA GLY A 56 22.16 -1.04 2.90
C GLY A 56 20.74 -0.61 3.27
N PHE A 57 19.72 -1.15 2.62
CA PHE A 57 18.32 -0.91 2.96
C PHE A 57 17.77 -2.04 3.86
N PRO A 58 16.96 -1.73 4.87
CA PRO A 58 16.39 -2.74 5.76
C PRO A 58 15.33 -3.62 5.07
N ARG A 59 14.70 -3.14 4.00
CA ARG A 59 13.60 -3.83 3.30
C ARG A 59 13.65 -3.55 1.80
N GLY A 60 12.99 -4.42 1.02
CA GLY A 60 12.69 -4.18 -0.39
C GLY A 60 11.64 -5.16 -0.90
N TRP A 61 10.85 -4.75 -1.88
CA TRP A 61 9.87 -5.60 -2.56
C TRP A 61 9.57 -5.09 -3.97
N CYS A 62 8.90 -5.92 -4.77
CA CYS A 62 8.54 -5.64 -6.13
C CYS A 62 7.28 -4.77 -6.19
N GLU A 63 7.29 -3.76 -7.06
CA GLU A 63 6.10 -2.97 -7.37
C GLU A 63 5.90 -2.90 -8.88
N PHE A 64 4.64 -2.85 -9.30
CA PHE A 64 4.27 -2.62 -10.68
C PHE A 64 4.63 -1.19 -11.10
N VAL A 65 5.30 -1.05 -12.24
CA VAL A 65 5.61 0.26 -12.86
C VAL A 65 5.01 0.41 -14.26
N ALA A 66 4.64 -0.69 -14.92
CA ALA A 66 3.89 -0.68 -16.17
C ALA A 66 3.03 -1.95 -16.30
N LEU A 67 1.93 -1.85 -17.06
CA LEU A 67 1.01 -2.97 -17.33
C LEU A 67 1.22 -3.60 -18.72
N GLU A 68 1.80 -2.87 -19.68
CA GLU A 68 2.04 -3.34 -21.05
C GLU A 68 3.41 -2.83 -21.57
N PRO A 69 4.45 -3.68 -21.62
CA PRO A 69 4.52 -5.00 -21.01
C PRO A 69 4.44 -4.91 -19.47
N LEU A 70 3.97 -5.97 -18.83
CA LEU A 70 3.94 -6.06 -17.37
C LEU A 70 5.36 -5.92 -16.83
N ALA A 71 5.61 -4.85 -16.06
CA ALA A 71 6.91 -4.57 -15.49
C ALA A 71 6.78 -4.43 -13.98
N LEU A 72 7.41 -5.36 -13.25
CA LEU A 72 7.62 -5.28 -11.81
C LEU A 72 9.10 -5.02 -11.56
N VAL A 73 9.39 -3.99 -10.79
CA VAL A 73 10.76 -3.60 -10.46
C VAL A 73 10.95 -3.53 -8.95
N CYS A 74 12.18 -3.74 -8.52
CA CYS A 74 12.51 -3.78 -7.12
C CYS A 74 12.71 -2.37 -6.53
N PHE A 75 11.98 -2.08 -5.46
CA PHE A 75 12.15 -0.88 -4.67
C PHE A 75 12.75 -1.22 -3.30
N CYS A 76 13.90 -0.63 -3.01
CA CYS A 76 14.51 -0.66 -1.70
C CYS A 76 13.94 0.45 -0.81
N ARG A 77 13.68 0.13 0.45
CA ARG A 77 12.93 0.99 1.38
C ARG A 77 13.63 1.10 2.71
N LYS A 78 13.65 2.32 3.24
CA LYS A 78 14.07 2.64 4.62
C LYS A 78 13.14 3.73 5.16
N PRO A 79 13.05 3.91 6.49
CA PRO A 79 12.42 5.09 7.05
C PRO A 79 12.98 6.35 6.38
N CYS A 80 12.08 7.25 5.99
CA CYS A 80 12.40 8.66 5.92
C CYS A 80 12.69 9.12 7.37
#